data_AF-A0A3N2S210-F1
#
_entry.id   AF-A0A3N2S210-F1
#
_cell.length_a   1.000
_cell.length_b   1.000
_cell.length_c   1.000
_cell.angle_alpha   90.00
_cell.angle_beta   90.00
_cell.angle_gamma   90.00
#
_symmetry.space_group_name_H-M   'P 1'
#
loop_
_entity.id
_entity.type
_entity.pdbx_description
1 polymer ?
#
loop_
_entity_poly.entity_id
_entity_poly.type
_entity_poly.pdbx_seq_one_letter_code
_entity_poly.pdbx_strand_id
1 'polypeptide(L)'
;MRWALGKQNFAVLFNNGGNNINGFQHSGQRRDKGNAILSLLCCQLKPCRSLRVKNKQPWVQPLSQLPLSLKPIVAMQQKHYGSVLNPTRWWGRMPRLFWLVALFVGYLERKKARLDPTLRALLMTRVSQQCDCAFCIDANSLRLAQRSGAMDKVLALPDWHTSTLFSPAERAALGYADAMTATPPRVSDEQKISLHCHFSNEQITEMTALVAFQNLSARFNAALEIPSQGLCRTDGDSHAR
;
A
#
# COMPACT_ATOMS: atom_id res chain seq x y z
N MET A 1 -6.69 42.37 12.13
CA MET A 1 -6.89 41.18 12.98
C MET A 1 -5.70 40.25 12.83
N ARG A 2 -4.76 40.33 13.78
CA ARG A 2 -3.59 39.44 13.90
C ARG A 2 -3.93 38.42 14.98
N TRP A 3 -3.81 37.13 14.68
CA TRP A 3 -3.82 36.09 15.71
C TRP A 3 -2.39 35.63 15.94
N ALA A 4 -1.86 36.02 17.10
CA ALA A 4 -0.62 35.56 17.67
C ALA A 4 -0.95 34.54 18.78
N LEU A 5 -0.52 33.30 18.59
CA LEU A 5 -0.32 32.27 19.62
C LEU A 5 0.87 31.47 19.06
N GLY A 6 2.06 31.44 19.65
CA GLY A 6 2.38 31.27 21.06
C GLY A 6 3.30 30.06 21.10
N LYS A 7 4.61 30.27 20.87
CA LYS A 7 5.65 29.27 21.14
C LYS A 7 5.59 28.96 22.63
N GLN A 8 5.43 27.69 23.03
CA GLN A 8 6.20 26.99 24.09
C GLN A 8 5.91 25.47 24.01
N ASN A 9 6.92 24.68 24.37
CA ASN A 9 6.96 23.21 24.49
C ASN A 9 7.07 22.38 23.19
N PHE A 10 8.15 22.61 22.45
CA PHE A 10 8.75 21.62 21.56
C PHE A 10 10.08 21.15 22.18
N ALA A 11 10.03 20.30 23.20
CA ALA A 11 11.24 19.77 23.86
C ALA A 11 10.95 18.55 24.74
N VAL A 12 10.34 17.49 24.20
CA VAL A 12 10.48 16.13 24.74
C VAL A 12 10.32 15.20 23.55
N LEU A 13 11.40 14.52 23.13
CA LEU A 13 11.42 13.25 22.37
C LEU A 13 12.76 12.96 21.67
N PHE A 14 13.85 13.66 22.01
CA PHE A 14 15.18 13.23 21.59
C PHE A 14 16.18 13.45 22.73
N ASN A 15 16.39 12.42 23.55
CA ASN A 15 17.71 12.19 24.13
C ASN A 15 17.96 10.72 24.52
N ASN A 16 19.04 10.20 23.94
CA ASN A 16 19.97 9.15 24.37
C ASN A 16 19.51 7.72 24.65
N GLY A 17 20.18 6.81 23.93
CA GLY A 17 20.27 5.40 24.26
C GLY A 17 21.05 4.60 23.22
N GLY A 18 22.29 5.02 22.92
CA GLY A 18 23.21 4.16 22.17
C GLY A 18 23.57 2.93 22.99
N ASN A 19 23.54 1.74 22.37
CA ASN A 19 24.54 0.75 22.70
C ASN A 19 24.79 -0.21 21.53
N ASN A 20 26.07 -0.47 21.37
CA ASN A 20 26.75 -1.19 20.31
C ASN A 20 27.00 -2.61 20.82
N ILE A 21 26.62 -3.66 20.08
CA ILE A 21 27.19 -5.00 20.28
C ILE A 21 27.46 -5.66 18.93
N ASN A 22 28.75 -5.85 18.68
CA ASN A 22 29.34 -6.62 17.60
C ASN A 22 29.09 -8.12 17.76
N GLY A 23 29.00 -8.80 16.61
CA GLY A 23 29.88 -9.94 16.31
C GLY A 23 29.40 -11.32 16.74
N PHE A 24 29.02 -12.15 15.76
CA PHE A 24 29.43 -13.55 15.73
C PHE A 24 29.51 -14.02 14.26
N GLN A 25 30.72 -13.99 13.72
CA GLN A 25 31.14 -14.87 12.63
C GLN A 25 31.87 -16.04 13.26
N HIS A 26 31.52 -17.27 12.87
CA HIS A 26 32.49 -18.35 12.82
C HIS A 26 32.22 -19.25 11.62
N SER A 27 33.28 -19.39 10.84
CA SER A 27 33.51 -20.26 9.70
C SER A 27 33.53 -21.74 10.10
N GLY A 28 33.21 -22.61 9.15
CA GLY A 28 33.30 -24.06 9.35
C GLY A 28 32.94 -24.88 8.12
N GLN A 29 33.74 -24.76 7.05
CA GLN A 29 33.66 -25.60 5.86
C GLN A 29 34.59 -26.82 6.04
N ARG A 30 34.07 -28.05 5.96
CA ARG A 30 34.84 -29.24 5.52
C ARG A 30 33.94 -30.34 4.94
N ARG A 31 34.53 -31.02 3.96
CA ARG A 31 33.95 -31.86 2.89
C ARG A 31 33.57 -33.28 3.29
N ASP A 32 32.68 -33.83 2.46
CA ASP A 32 32.58 -35.19 1.90
C ASP A 32 32.79 -36.42 2.80
N LYS A 33 31.79 -37.31 2.76
CA LYS A 33 31.92 -38.68 2.23
C LYS A 33 30.52 -39.26 2.01
N GLY A 34 30.29 -39.78 0.80
CA GLY A 34 29.01 -40.31 0.39
C GLY A 34 28.63 -41.63 1.06
N ASN A 35 27.36 -41.99 0.94
CA ASN A 35 27.00 -43.35 0.58
C ASN A 35 25.61 -43.34 -0.06
N ALA A 36 25.53 -43.95 -1.24
CA ALA A 36 24.28 -44.34 -1.85
C ALA A 36 23.53 -45.29 -0.91
N ILE A 37 22.20 -45.18 -0.89
CA ILE A 37 21.16 -46.17 -0.58
C ILE A 37 19.95 -45.37 -0.07
N LEU A 38 18.92 -45.24 -0.91
CA LEU A 38 17.49 -45.14 -0.55
C LEU A 38 16.65 -44.85 -1.80
N SER A 39 16.74 -45.75 -2.78
CA SER A 39 15.61 -46.03 -3.67
C SER A 39 14.66 -46.95 -2.90
N LEU A 40 13.41 -46.52 -2.72
CA LEU A 40 12.20 -47.25 -2.26
C LEU A 40 11.51 -46.56 -1.09
N LEU A 41 10.84 -45.45 -1.38
CA LEU A 41 9.62 -45.04 -0.66
C LEU A 41 8.81 -44.11 -1.57
N CYS A 42 8.26 -44.69 -2.64
CA CYS A 42 7.17 -44.10 -3.40
C CYS A 42 5.89 -44.17 -2.55
N CYS A 43 5.78 -43.28 -1.55
CA CYS A 43 4.61 -43.17 -0.69
C CYS A 43 3.66 -42.11 -1.26
N GLN A 44 2.66 -42.59 -2.01
CA GLN A 44 1.35 -42.00 -2.29
C GLN A 44 1.14 -40.52 -1.88
N LEU A 45 1.49 -39.59 -2.77
CA LEU A 45 0.99 -38.22 -2.68
C LEU A 45 -0.50 -38.21 -3.07
N LYS A 46 -1.37 -38.14 -2.07
CA LYS A 46 -2.78 -37.78 -2.26
C LYS A 46 -2.85 -36.41 -2.94
N PRO A 47 -3.78 -36.17 -3.89
CA PRO A 47 -3.96 -34.86 -4.48
C PRO A 47 -4.28 -33.86 -3.36
N CYS A 48 -3.51 -32.78 -3.31
CA CYS A 48 -3.68 -31.69 -2.36
C CYS A 48 -5.07 -31.08 -2.57
N ARG A 49 -6.04 -31.50 -1.75
CA ARG A 49 -7.40 -30.97 -1.73
C ARG A 49 -7.27 -29.48 -1.48
N SER A 50 -7.68 -28.65 -2.44
CA SER A 50 -7.66 -27.19 -2.29
C SER A 50 -8.34 -26.84 -0.97
N LEU A 51 -7.55 -26.29 -0.05
CA LEU A 51 -8.08 -25.74 1.18
C LEU A 51 -8.94 -24.55 0.76
N ARG A 52 -10.25 -24.79 0.66
CA ARG A 52 -11.27 -23.75 0.56
C ARG A 52 -10.98 -22.75 1.68
N VAL A 53 -10.40 -21.60 1.32
CA VAL A 53 -10.13 -20.51 2.27
C VAL A 53 -11.47 -20.14 2.89
N LYS A 54 -11.69 -20.57 4.14
CA LYS A 54 -12.87 -20.17 4.90
C LYS A 54 -12.84 -18.64 4.97
N ASN A 55 -13.97 -18.01 4.66
CA ASN A 55 -14.14 -16.56 4.68
C ASN A 55 -13.73 -16.04 6.08
N LYS A 56 -12.48 -15.59 6.22
CA LYS A 56 -11.87 -15.27 7.50
C LYS A 56 -12.40 -13.90 7.91
N GLN A 57 -13.25 -13.88 8.93
CA GLN A 57 -13.72 -12.62 9.51
C GLN A 57 -12.51 -11.83 10.03
N PRO A 58 -12.42 -10.51 9.78
CA PRO A 58 -11.34 -9.69 10.30
C PRO A 58 -11.23 -9.81 11.83
N TRP A 59 -10.01 -9.93 12.37
CA TRP A 59 -9.81 -10.12 13.81
C TRP A 59 -10.23 -8.91 14.64
N VAL A 60 -10.25 -7.71 14.05
CA VAL A 60 -10.97 -6.55 14.58
C VAL A 60 -12.28 -6.40 13.84
N GLN A 61 -13.40 -6.55 14.54
CA GLN A 61 -14.73 -6.49 13.91
C GLN A 61 -15.06 -5.09 13.39
N PRO A 62 -15.74 -4.96 12.24
CA PRO A 62 -16.20 -3.65 11.74
C PRO A 62 -17.27 -3.05 12.65
N LEU A 63 -17.32 -1.72 12.77
CA LEU A 63 -18.46 -1.06 13.39
C LEU A 63 -19.72 -1.30 12.55
N SER A 64 -20.82 -1.71 13.20
CA SER A 64 -22.14 -1.83 12.58
C SER A 64 -22.75 -0.46 12.30
N GLN A 65 -22.59 0.48 13.24
CA GLN A 65 -23.06 1.86 13.17
C GLN A 65 -21.88 2.83 13.20
N LEU A 66 -21.97 3.89 12.39
CA LEU A 66 -20.92 4.91 12.29
C LEU A 66 -21.30 6.16 13.10
N PRO A 67 -20.32 6.87 13.71
CA PRO A 67 -20.58 8.13 14.38
C PRO A 67 -21.20 9.17 13.44
N LEU A 68 -22.11 9.99 13.97
CA LEU A 68 -22.80 11.04 13.21
C LEU A 68 -21.83 12.06 12.60
N SER A 69 -20.67 12.28 13.23
CA SER A 69 -19.61 13.15 12.72
C SER A 69 -18.99 12.69 11.39
N LEU A 70 -19.18 11.42 11.01
CA LEU A 70 -18.72 10.87 9.73
C LEU A 70 -19.79 10.90 8.64
N LYS A 71 -21.00 11.41 8.91
CA LYS A 71 -22.09 11.53 7.92
C LYS A 71 -21.64 12.16 6.60
N PRO A 72 -20.84 13.26 6.58
CA PRO A 72 -20.40 13.84 5.31
C PRO A 72 -19.50 12.91 4.49
N ILE A 73 -18.58 12.19 5.14
CA ILE A 73 -17.72 11.20 4.47
C ILE A 73 -18.56 10.04 3.94
N VAL A 74 -19.50 9.55 4.74
CA VAL A 74 -20.41 8.47 4.35
C VAL A 74 -21.24 8.86 3.12
N ALA A 75 -21.85 10.04 3.14
CA ALA A 75 -22.65 10.54 2.01
C ALA A 75 -21.81 10.69 0.73
N MET A 76 -20.58 11.22 0.86
CA MET A 76 -19.63 11.30 -0.25
C MET A 76 -19.28 9.90 -0.79
N GLN A 77 -18.96 8.94 0.07
CA GLN A 77 -18.61 7.58 -0.35
C GLN A 77 -19.78 6.87 -1.04
N GLN A 78 -20.99 6.97 -0.48
CA GLN A 78 -22.19 6.42 -1.11
C GLN A 78 -22.41 7.03 -2.49
N LYS A 79 -22.20 8.34 -2.65
CA LYS A 79 -22.31 9.02 -3.96
C LYS A 79 -21.27 8.53 -4.97
N HIS A 80 -20.03 8.30 -4.55
CA HIS A 80 -18.92 7.99 -5.46
C HIS A 80 -18.71 6.49 -5.72
N TYR A 81 -19.00 5.63 -4.75
CA TYR A 81 -18.73 4.18 -4.79
C TYR A 81 -20.01 3.33 -4.63
N GLY A 82 -21.19 3.96 -4.51
CA GLY A 82 -22.45 3.26 -4.27
C GLY A 82 -22.59 2.64 -2.87
N SER A 83 -21.56 2.72 -2.04
CA SER A 83 -21.50 2.09 -0.72
C SER A 83 -20.50 2.81 0.19
N VAL A 84 -20.62 2.57 1.49
CA VAL A 84 -19.61 3.01 2.46
C VAL A 84 -18.37 2.12 2.30
N LEU A 85 -17.19 2.73 2.29
CA LEU A 85 -15.95 1.97 2.14
C LEU A 85 -15.63 1.21 3.43
N ASN A 86 -15.19 -0.04 3.29
CA ASN A 86 -14.86 -0.93 4.41
C ASN A 86 -13.99 -0.23 5.47
N PRO A 87 -12.85 0.42 5.15
CA PRO A 87 -12.01 1.08 6.15
C PRO A 87 -12.71 2.09 7.05
N THR A 88 -13.78 2.75 6.57
CA THR A 88 -14.54 3.70 7.39
C THR A 88 -15.17 3.03 8.62
N ARG A 89 -15.49 1.74 8.55
CA ARG A 89 -15.99 0.96 9.70
C ARG A 89 -14.93 0.67 10.77
N TRP A 90 -13.65 0.70 10.42
CA TRP A 90 -12.55 0.58 11.40
C TRP A 90 -12.15 1.95 11.93
N TRP A 91 -11.93 2.91 11.03
CA TRP A 91 -11.61 4.29 11.35
C TRP A 91 -12.70 5.01 12.16
N GLY A 92 -13.95 4.55 12.08
CA GLY A 92 -15.08 5.10 12.85
C GLY A 92 -14.87 5.11 14.36
N ARG A 93 -13.92 4.32 14.90
CA ARG A 93 -13.52 4.36 16.31
C ARG A 93 -12.74 5.62 16.68
N MET A 94 -12.12 6.28 15.70
CA MET A 94 -11.30 7.49 15.88
C MET A 94 -11.72 8.57 14.87
N PRO A 95 -12.96 9.11 14.96
CA PRO A 95 -13.52 9.95 13.91
C PRO A 95 -12.73 11.24 13.64
N ARG A 96 -12.15 11.86 14.69
CA ARG A 96 -11.30 13.05 14.53
C ARG A 96 -10.04 12.74 13.71
N LEU A 97 -9.37 11.64 14.03
CA LEU A 97 -8.18 11.21 13.31
C LEU A 97 -8.52 10.79 11.88
N PHE A 98 -9.65 10.11 11.69
CA PHE A 98 -10.10 9.73 10.35
C PHE A 98 -10.36 10.94 9.45
N TRP A 99 -10.92 12.02 10.00
CA TRP A 99 -11.06 13.29 9.26
C TRP A 99 -9.70 13.87 8.84
N LEU A 100 -8.68 13.85 9.70
CA LEU A 100 -7.34 14.31 9.34
C LEU A 100 -6.75 13.48 8.19
N VAL A 101 -6.90 12.16 8.26
CA VAL A 101 -6.46 11.22 7.21
C VAL A 101 -7.22 11.48 5.90
N ALA A 102 -8.55 11.66 5.97
CA ALA A 102 -9.41 11.93 4.82
C ALA A 102 -9.09 13.28 4.15
N LEU A 103 -8.83 14.33 4.95
CA LEU A 103 -8.41 15.63 4.44
C LEU A 103 -7.02 15.58 3.81
N PHE A 104 -6.10 14.83 4.42
CA PHE A 104 -4.74 14.67 3.89
C PHE A 104 -4.75 13.99 2.51
N VAL A 105 -5.44 12.86 2.35
CA VAL A 105 -5.57 12.23 1.03
C VAL A 105 -6.38 13.08 0.06
N GLY A 106 -7.42 13.77 0.53
CA GLY A 106 -8.21 14.70 -0.29
C GLY A 106 -7.34 15.83 -0.85
N TYR A 107 -6.38 16.34 -0.07
CA TYR A 107 -5.43 17.33 -0.54
C TYR A 107 -4.50 16.74 -1.61
N LEU A 108 -3.91 15.56 -1.38
CA LEU A 108 -3.04 14.90 -2.36
C LEU A 108 -3.78 14.53 -3.66
N GLU A 109 -5.07 14.22 -3.57
CA GLU A 109 -5.92 13.81 -4.70
C GLU A 109 -6.62 14.97 -5.42
N ARG A 110 -6.37 16.24 -5.03
CA ARG A 110 -6.99 17.42 -5.65
C ARG A 110 -6.72 17.53 -7.16
N LYS A 111 -7.61 18.22 -7.89
CA LYS A 111 -7.52 18.40 -9.35
C LYS A 111 -6.24 19.11 -9.82
N LYS A 112 -5.76 20.09 -9.03
CA LYS A 112 -4.55 20.89 -9.34
C LYS A 112 -3.30 20.36 -8.61
N ALA A 113 -3.20 19.05 -8.39
CA ALA A 113 -1.98 18.43 -7.87
C ALA A 113 -0.85 18.54 -8.91
N ARG A 114 0.42 18.53 -8.48
CA ARG A 114 1.58 18.63 -9.39
C ARG A 114 1.90 17.29 -10.05
N LEU A 115 1.46 16.20 -9.44
CA LEU A 115 1.54 14.86 -9.99
C LEU A 115 0.32 14.55 -10.85
N ASP A 116 0.59 13.98 -12.02
CA ASP A 116 -0.42 13.47 -12.92
C ASP A 116 -1.39 12.51 -12.18
N PRO A 117 -2.72 12.61 -12.37
CA PRO A 117 -3.68 11.71 -11.74
C PRO A 117 -3.39 10.22 -11.98
N THR A 118 -2.99 9.83 -13.19
CA THR A 118 -2.69 8.44 -13.54
C THR A 118 -1.47 7.98 -12.80
N LEU A 119 -0.39 8.78 -12.74
CA LEU A 119 0.79 8.47 -11.94
C LEU A 119 0.46 8.31 -10.45
N ARG A 120 -0.40 9.17 -9.87
CA ARG A 120 -0.83 9.02 -8.47
C ARG A 120 -1.52 7.67 -8.22
N ALA A 121 -2.48 7.32 -9.07
CA ALA A 121 -3.20 6.05 -8.95
C ALA A 121 -2.27 4.85 -9.17
N LEU A 122 -1.32 4.97 -10.10
CA LEU A 122 -0.31 3.96 -10.38
C LEU A 122 0.54 3.66 -9.15
N LEU A 123 1.13 4.69 -8.53
CA LEU A 123 1.95 4.54 -7.33
C LEU A 123 1.14 4.02 -6.15
N MET A 124 -0.09 4.53 -5.94
CA MET A 124 -0.95 4.05 -4.88
C MET A 124 -1.32 2.57 -5.06
N THR A 125 -1.57 2.13 -6.28
CA THR A 125 -1.84 0.71 -6.59
C THR A 125 -0.61 -0.15 -6.32
N ARG A 126 0.58 0.29 -6.75
CA ARG A 126 1.82 -0.47 -6.54
C ARG A 126 2.16 -0.65 -5.05
N VAL A 127 2.10 0.42 -4.26
CA VAL A 127 2.33 0.35 -2.81
C VAL A 127 1.28 -0.55 -2.14
N SER A 128 0.04 -0.54 -2.63
CA SER A 128 -1.02 -1.45 -2.14
C SER A 128 -0.67 -2.92 -2.36
N GLN A 129 -0.14 -3.26 -3.54
CA GLN A 129 0.30 -4.60 -3.88
C GLN A 129 1.47 -5.04 -2.99
N GLN A 130 2.49 -4.21 -2.83
CA GLN A 130 3.66 -4.54 -2.01
C GLN A 130 3.33 -4.70 -0.51
N CYS A 131 2.27 -4.04 -0.04
CA CYS A 131 1.78 -4.16 1.34
C CYS A 131 0.67 -5.21 1.49
N ASP A 132 0.35 -6.00 0.46
CA ASP A 132 -0.72 -7.01 0.45
C ASP A 132 -2.09 -6.50 0.97
N CYS A 133 -2.42 -5.24 0.68
CA CYS A 133 -3.69 -4.64 1.13
C CYS A 133 -4.83 -4.93 0.14
N ALA A 134 -5.63 -5.97 0.41
CA ALA A 134 -6.76 -6.37 -0.45
C ALA A 134 -7.72 -5.21 -0.81
N PHE A 135 -8.19 -4.46 0.19
CA PHE A 135 -9.06 -3.29 -0.05
C PHE A 135 -8.38 -2.20 -0.90
N CYS A 136 -7.10 -1.93 -0.63
CA CYS A 136 -6.38 -0.86 -1.31
C CYS A 136 -6.07 -1.22 -2.76
N ILE A 137 -5.72 -2.48 -3.02
CA ILE A 137 -5.54 -3.01 -4.38
C ILE A 137 -6.84 -2.82 -5.15
N ASP A 138 -7.97 -3.24 -4.58
CA ASP A 138 -9.31 -3.09 -5.17
C ASP A 138 -9.63 -1.62 -5.51
N ALA A 139 -9.61 -0.74 -4.50
CA ALA A 139 -9.97 0.66 -4.68
C ALA A 139 -9.03 1.44 -5.62
N ASN A 140 -7.72 1.22 -5.51
CA ASN A 140 -6.73 1.94 -6.33
C ASN A 140 -6.66 1.40 -7.75
N SER A 141 -6.89 0.09 -7.97
CA SER A 141 -6.99 -0.49 -9.30
C SER A 141 -8.16 0.10 -10.10
N LEU A 142 -9.32 0.28 -9.46
CA LEU A 142 -10.47 0.96 -10.10
C LEU A 142 -10.06 2.36 -10.56
N ARG A 143 -9.40 3.13 -9.69
CA ARG A 143 -8.94 4.49 -10.02
C ARG A 143 -7.90 4.49 -11.12
N LEU A 144 -6.95 3.56 -11.11
CA LEU A 144 -5.92 3.46 -12.14
C LEU A 144 -6.56 3.12 -13.49
N ALA A 145 -7.50 2.16 -13.52
CA ALA A 145 -8.23 1.81 -14.73
C ALA A 145 -9.02 3.00 -15.29
N GLN A 146 -9.75 3.72 -14.43
CA GLN A 146 -10.50 4.90 -14.84
C GLN A 146 -9.61 6.03 -15.38
N ARG A 147 -8.43 6.26 -14.77
CA ARG A 147 -7.52 7.35 -15.15
C ARG A 147 -6.67 7.04 -16.37
N SER A 148 -6.29 5.77 -16.54
CA SER A 148 -5.55 5.30 -17.72
C SER A 148 -6.47 4.92 -18.89
N GLY A 149 -7.77 4.76 -18.64
CA GLY A 149 -8.77 4.36 -19.63
C GLY A 149 -8.86 2.85 -19.89
N ALA A 150 -8.01 2.02 -19.25
CA ALA A 150 -7.96 0.58 -19.49
C ALA A 150 -7.40 -0.20 -18.28
N MET A 151 -7.60 -1.52 -18.25
CA MET A 151 -7.06 -2.41 -17.22
C MET A 151 -5.59 -2.80 -17.43
N ASP A 152 -5.03 -2.57 -18.63
CA ASP A 152 -3.71 -3.06 -19.02
C ASP A 152 -2.60 -2.66 -18.05
N LYS A 153 -2.60 -1.38 -17.60
CA LYS A 153 -1.63 -0.91 -16.60
C LYS A 153 -1.83 -1.54 -15.23
N VAL A 154 -3.07 -1.83 -14.82
CA VAL A 154 -3.35 -2.51 -13.54
C VAL A 154 -2.79 -3.92 -13.58
N LEU A 155 -3.07 -4.65 -14.66
CA LEU A 155 -2.68 -6.06 -14.82
C LEU A 155 -1.18 -6.23 -14.98
N ALA A 156 -0.51 -5.29 -15.65
CA ALA A 156 0.95 -5.34 -15.85
C ALA A 156 1.76 -4.78 -14.67
N LEU A 157 1.11 -4.16 -13.67
CA LEU A 157 1.79 -3.48 -12.57
C LEU A 157 2.62 -4.41 -11.66
N PRO A 158 2.19 -5.65 -11.34
CA PRO A 158 3.02 -6.56 -10.56
C PRO A 158 4.40 -6.82 -11.19
N ASP A 159 4.45 -6.84 -12.53
CA ASP A 159 5.65 -7.13 -13.33
C ASP A 159 6.14 -5.87 -14.08
N TRP A 160 5.99 -4.69 -13.47
CA TRP A 160 6.24 -3.42 -14.14
C TRP A 160 7.66 -3.26 -14.69
N HIS A 161 8.65 -3.93 -14.07
CA HIS A 161 10.05 -3.89 -14.49
C HIS A 161 10.25 -4.42 -15.92
N THR A 162 9.48 -5.42 -16.34
CA THR A 162 9.59 -6.05 -17.67
C THR A 162 8.53 -5.55 -18.65
N SER A 163 7.49 -4.86 -18.19
CA SER A 163 6.39 -4.36 -19.02
C SER A 163 6.75 -3.11 -19.84
N THR A 164 6.43 -3.11 -21.13
CA THR A 164 6.61 -1.94 -22.02
C THR A 164 5.56 -0.84 -21.82
N LEU A 165 4.55 -1.06 -20.97
CA LEU A 165 3.44 -0.11 -20.76
C LEU A 165 3.81 1.10 -19.88
N PHE A 166 4.96 1.07 -19.22
CA PHE A 166 5.40 2.10 -18.29
C PHE A 166 6.53 2.94 -18.89
N SER A 167 6.31 4.26 -18.94
CA SER A 167 7.30 5.23 -19.40
C SER A 167 8.54 5.28 -18.48
N PRO A 168 9.67 5.85 -18.94
CA PRO A 168 10.85 6.02 -18.08
C PRO A 168 10.57 6.78 -16.77
N ALA A 169 9.74 7.84 -16.83
CA ALA A 169 9.35 8.60 -15.65
C ALA A 169 8.50 7.77 -14.68
N GLU A 170 7.55 6.96 -15.18
CA GLU A 170 6.75 6.04 -14.35
C GLU A 170 7.63 4.97 -13.71
N ARG A 171 8.59 4.40 -14.46
CA ARG A 171 9.53 3.40 -13.96
C ARG A 171 10.44 3.97 -12.85
N ALA A 172 10.92 5.20 -13.00
CA ALA A 172 11.68 5.88 -11.94
C ALA A 172 10.84 6.06 -10.67
N ALA A 173 9.58 6.52 -10.82
CA ALA A 173 8.67 6.71 -9.69
C ALA A 173 8.25 5.39 -9.02
N LEU A 174 8.03 4.32 -9.80
CA LEU A 174 7.71 2.98 -9.30
C LEU A 174 8.89 2.38 -8.52
N GLY A 175 10.11 2.49 -9.07
CA GLY A 175 11.32 2.04 -8.38
C GLY A 175 11.51 2.76 -7.04
N TYR A 176 11.29 4.07 -7.01
CA TYR A 176 11.31 4.86 -5.78
C TYR A 176 10.23 4.43 -4.78
N ALA A 177 8.98 4.25 -5.23
CA ALA A 177 7.89 3.81 -4.38
C ALA A 177 8.15 2.42 -3.78
N ASP A 178 8.70 1.49 -4.56
CA ASP A 178 9.06 0.15 -4.10
C ASP A 178 10.14 0.19 -3.00
N ALA A 179 11.18 0.99 -3.21
CA ALA A 179 12.27 1.16 -2.27
C ALA A 179 11.86 1.90 -0.99
N MET A 180 11.02 2.93 -1.09
CA MET A 180 10.46 3.65 0.06
C MET A 180 9.53 2.75 0.89
N THR A 181 8.82 1.83 0.23
CA THR A 181 7.86 0.92 0.86
C THR A 181 8.53 -0.32 1.46
N ALA A 182 9.77 -0.63 1.09
CA ALA A 182 10.51 -1.77 1.63
C ALA A 182 10.64 -1.73 3.17
N THR A 183 10.87 -2.90 3.79
CA THR A 183 11.11 -3.02 5.23
C THR A 183 12.46 -3.71 5.47
N PRO A 184 13.51 -2.98 5.91
CA PRO A 184 13.57 -1.52 6.06
C PRO A 184 13.50 -0.78 4.70
N PRO A 185 13.17 0.52 4.67
CA PRO A 185 13.25 1.33 3.44
C PRO A 185 14.66 1.37 2.85
N ARG A 186 14.79 1.36 1.52
CA ARG A 186 16.09 1.20 0.82
C ARG A 186 16.25 2.12 -0.41
N VAL A 187 15.92 3.40 -0.29
CA VAL A 187 16.06 4.35 -1.40
C VAL A 187 17.56 4.56 -1.73
N SER A 188 17.99 4.12 -2.91
CA SER A 188 19.39 4.21 -3.35
C SER A 188 19.73 5.56 -3.98
N ASP A 189 21.02 5.87 -4.14
CA ASP A 189 21.44 7.11 -4.80
C ASP A 189 21.09 7.11 -6.30
N GLU A 190 21.15 5.96 -6.96
CA GLU A 190 20.72 5.80 -8.35
C GLU A 190 19.25 6.14 -8.53
N GLN A 191 18.39 5.74 -7.57
CA GLN A 191 16.97 6.07 -7.60
C GLN A 191 16.72 7.57 -7.39
N LYS A 192 17.48 8.22 -6.50
CA LYS A 192 17.42 9.67 -6.30
C LYS A 192 17.80 10.41 -7.59
N ILE A 193 18.91 10.02 -8.23
CA ILE A 193 19.36 10.59 -9.49
C ILE A 193 18.31 10.40 -10.59
N SER A 194 17.80 9.17 -10.76
CA SER A 194 16.79 8.85 -11.76
C SER A 194 15.49 9.65 -11.58
N LEU A 195 15.03 9.83 -10.34
CA LEU A 195 13.89 10.70 -10.04
C LEU A 195 14.12 12.15 -10.49
N HIS A 196 15.30 12.71 -10.19
CA HIS A 196 15.64 14.09 -10.56
C HIS A 196 15.76 14.30 -12.08
N CYS A 197 15.96 13.23 -12.86
CA CYS A 197 15.89 13.32 -14.33
C CYS A 197 14.47 13.56 -14.86
N HIS A 198 13.42 13.28 -14.08
CA HIS A 198 12.03 13.28 -14.54
C HIS A 198 11.09 14.20 -13.76
N PHE A 199 11.43 14.55 -12.51
CA PHE A 199 10.52 15.25 -11.60
C PHE A 199 11.21 16.42 -10.89
N SER A 200 10.45 17.50 -10.67
CA SER A 200 10.90 18.63 -9.85
C SER A 200 10.93 18.26 -8.36
N ASN A 201 11.63 19.06 -7.55
CA ASN A 201 11.68 18.87 -6.09
C ASN A 201 10.28 18.89 -5.45
N GLU A 202 9.38 19.75 -5.94
CA GLU A 202 8.00 19.82 -5.47
C GLU A 202 7.20 18.56 -5.84
N GLN A 203 7.41 18.02 -7.06
CA GLN A 203 6.79 16.76 -7.49
C GLN A 203 7.31 15.58 -6.68
N ILE A 204 8.62 15.50 -6.43
CA ILE A 204 9.24 14.45 -5.59
C ILE A 204 8.71 14.54 -4.15
N THR A 205 8.55 15.75 -3.60
CA THR A 205 7.99 15.95 -2.26
C THR A 205 6.53 15.51 -2.19
N GLU A 206 5.69 15.91 -3.17
CA GLU A 206 4.29 15.47 -3.24
C GLU A 206 4.17 13.95 -3.45
N MET A 207 5.08 13.36 -4.23
CA MET A 207 5.15 11.92 -4.45
C MET A 207 5.51 11.16 -3.18
N THR A 208 6.48 11.67 -2.43
CA THR A 208 6.89 11.10 -1.15
C THR A 208 5.73 11.14 -0.15
N ALA A 209 5.00 12.26 -0.07
CA ALA A 209 3.82 12.36 0.78
C ALA A 209 2.71 11.36 0.37
N LEU A 210 2.50 11.17 -0.93
CA LEU A 210 1.54 10.19 -1.47
C LEU A 210 1.94 8.75 -1.14
N VAL A 211 3.20 8.37 -1.37
CA VAL A 211 3.72 7.03 -1.07
C VAL A 211 3.67 6.78 0.43
N ALA A 212 4.03 7.76 1.27
CA ALA A 212 3.91 7.66 2.73
C ALA A 212 2.46 7.47 3.18
N PHE A 213 1.53 8.25 2.62
CA PHE A 213 0.09 8.08 2.89
C PHE A 213 -0.38 6.68 2.51
N GLN A 214 -0.01 6.20 1.33
CA GLN A 214 -0.43 4.89 0.89
C GLN A 214 0.17 3.77 1.75
N ASN A 215 1.41 3.93 2.22
CA ASN A 215 2.02 3.02 3.19
C ASN A 215 1.24 2.99 4.52
N LEU A 216 0.81 4.15 5.04
CA LEU A 216 -0.07 4.24 6.21
C LEU A 216 -1.38 3.49 5.96
N SER A 217 -2.05 3.79 4.84
CA SER A 217 -3.36 3.21 4.52
C SER A 217 -3.28 1.71 4.30
N ALA A 218 -2.31 1.26 3.50
CA ALA A 218 -2.14 -0.13 3.13
C ALA A 218 -1.75 -0.99 4.33
N ARG A 219 -0.77 -0.55 5.13
CA ARG A 219 -0.38 -1.31 6.34
C ARG A 219 -1.47 -1.34 7.38
N PHE A 220 -2.19 -0.23 7.60
CA PHE A 220 -3.33 -0.22 8.51
C PHE A 220 -4.42 -1.22 8.10
N ASN A 221 -4.81 -1.19 6.83
CA ASN A 221 -5.87 -2.05 6.31
C ASN A 221 -5.43 -3.53 6.26
N ALA A 222 -4.19 -3.81 5.82
CA ALA A 222 -3.64 -5.16 5.76
C ALA A 222 -3.49 -5.78 7.17
N ALA A 223 -2.96 -5.02 8.13
CA ALA A 223 -2.83 -5.47 9.51
C ALA A 223 -4.17 -5.82 10.16
N LEU A 224 -5.25 -5.13 9.77
CA LEU A 224 -6.62 -5.38 10.26
C LEU A 224 -7.39 -6.39 9.41
N GLU A 225 -6.76 -6.99 8.39
CA GLU A 225 -7.39 -7.92 7.43
C GLU A 225 -8.67 -7.34 6.79
N ILE A 226 -8.68 -6.04 6.48
CA ILE A 226 -9.85 -5.38 5.88
C ILE A 226 -10.04 -5.89 4.44
N PRO A 227 -11.18 -6.53 4.14
CA PRO A 227 -11.35 -7.22 2.87
C PRO A 227 -11.56 -6.25 1.70
N SER A 228 -11.27 -6.74 0.49
CA SER A 228 -11.74 -6.16 -0.76
C SER A 228 -13.26 -5.94 -0.73
N GLN A 229 -13.72 -4.94 -1.48
CA GLN A 229 -15.13 -4.57 -1.57
C GLN A 229 -15.71 -4.79 -2.98
N GLY A 230 -14.91 -5.33 -3.90
CA GLY A 230 -15.33 -5.59 -5.28
C GLY A 230 -15.57 -4.32 -6.08
N LEU A 231 -14.80 -3.26 -5.81
CA LEU A 231 -14.88 -1.97 -6.50
C LEU A 231 -14.32 -2.05 -7.92
N CYS A 232 -13.16 -2.68 -8.08
CA CYS A 232 -12.52 -2.99 -9.35
C CYS A 232 -12.85 -4.43 -9.71
N ARG A 233 -13.89 -4.62 -10.52
CA ARG A 233 -14.22 -5.94 -11.09
C ARG A 233 -13.38 -6.10 -12.35
N THR A 234 -12.52 -7.11 -12.39
CA THR A 234 -12.07 -7.67 -13.66
C THR A 234 -13.26 -8.44 -14.24
N ASP A 235 -13.52 -8.31 -15.53
CA ASP A 235 -14.58 -9.05 -16.20
C ASP A 235 -14.32 -10.57 -16.03
N GLY A 236 -14.98 -11.17 -15.05
CA GLY A 236 -14.71 -12.52 -14.54
C GLY A 236 -15.51 -12.85 -13.28
N ASP A 237 -15.76 -11.86 -12.40
CA ASP A 237 -16.55 -12.04 -11.17
C ASP A 237 -18.04 -11.72 -11.36
N SER A 238 -18.68 -12.41 -12.31
CA SER A 238 -20.13 -12.34 -12.55
C SER A 238 -20.94 -13.33 -11.70
N HIS A 239 -20.36 -13.98 -10.69
CA HIS A 239 -21.01 -15.04 -9.91
C HIS A 239 -21.05 -14.74 -8.41
N ALA A 240 -22.03 -13.94 -8.01
CA ALA A 240 -22.75 -14.04 -6.72
C ALA A 240 -23.78 -12.89 -6.69
N ARG A 241 -24.96 -13.14 -7.27
CA ARG A 241 -26.19 -12.44 -6.85
C ARG A 241 -26.84 -13.26 -5.76
#